data_AF-A0A165RDT7-F1
#
_entry.id   AF-A0A165RDT7-F1
#
_cell.length_a   1.000
_cell.length_b   1.000
_cell.length_c   1.000
_cell.angle_alpha   90.00
_cell.angle_beta   90.00
_cell.angle_gamma   90.00
#
_symmetry.space_group_name_H-M   'P 1'
#
loop_
_entity.id
_entity.type
_entity.pdbx_description
1 polymer ?
#
loop_
_entity_poly.entity_id
_entity_poly.type
_entity_poly.pdbx_seq_one_letter_code
_entity_poly.pdbx_strand_id
1 'polypeptide(L)'
;MGVSDPMTETDAEAILDDPFEQDRRERRRLPIIGLWLSAIYVVGLVIYLAVQGQNPADLRLNELGDFLGGVSSPLAFLWLVLGFFQQSREIRLSNKALHLQAREMRRSVDEHRRIAGGHETGKV
;
A
#
# COMPACT_ATOMS: atom_id res chain seq x y z
N MET A 1 4.92 33.30 37.02
CA MET A 1 5.86 32.18 36.85
C MET A 1 5.02 30.91 36.79
N GLY A 2 4.81 30.37 35.61
CA GLY A 2 3.90 29.25 35.37
C GLY A 2 4.04 28.83 33.92
N VAL A 3 5.23 28.36 33.55
CA VAL A 3 5.52 27.78 32.23
C VAL A 3 6.23 26.46 32.51
N SER A 4 5.42 25.44 32.72
CA SER A 4 5.82 24.04 32.65
C SER A 4 4.56 23.27 32.30
N ASP A 5 4.21 23.33 31.02
CA ASP A 5 3.44 22.26 30.40
C ASP A 5 4.45 21.44 29.59
N PRO A 6 5.11 20.42 30.19
CA PRO A 6 5.81 19.45 29.39
C PRO A 6 4.73 18.64 28.68
N MET A 7 4.65 18.78 27.35
CA MET A 7 3.97 17.88 26.43
C MET A 7 3.54 16.59 27.15
N THR A 8 2.24 16.46 27.43
CA THR A 8 1.75 15.35 28.24
C THR A 8 2.17 14.03 27.57
N GLU A 9 2.44 13.00 28.35
CA GLU A 9 2.91 11.69 27.87
C GLU A 9 2.01 11.13 26.73
N THR A 10 0.73 11.51 26.76
CA THR A 10 -0.29 11.28 25.72
C THR A 10 0.01 11.96 24.38
N ASP A 11 0.52 13.20 24.40
CA ASP A 11 0.91 13.94 23.19
C ASP A 11 2.22 13.41 22.61
N ALA A 12 3.13 12.92 23.45
CA ALA A 12 4.38 12.28 23.04
C ALA A 12 4.13 10.90 22.40
N GLU A 13 3.25 10.08 22.99
CA GLU A 13 2.80 8.81 22.39
C GLU A 13 2.11 9.01 21.04
N ALA A 14 1.29 10.06 20.90
CA ALA A 14 0.63 10.39 19.63
C ALA A 14 1.59 10.84 18.51
N ILE A 15 2.80 11.31 18.85
CA ILE A 15 3.86 11.67 17.90
C ILE A 15 4.76 10.46 17.57
N LEU A 16 4.95 9.54 18.52
CA LEU A 16 5.76 8.33 18.35
C LEU A 16 5.02 7.19 17.66
N ASP A 17 3.69 7.16 17.71
CA ASP A 17 2.86 6.23 16.94
C ASP A 17 2.77 6.72 15.48
N ASP A 18 3.92 6.78 14.81
CA ASP A 18 4.01 7.17 13.41
C ASP A 18 3.43 6.04 12.55
N PRO A 19 2.16 6.16 12.10
CA PRO A 19 1.43 5.06 11.51
C PRO A 19 1.93 4.71 10.11
N PHE A 20 2.89 5.48 9.59
CA PHE A 20 3.51 5.30 8.28
C PHE A 20 4.66 4.28 8.31
N GLU A 21 5.30 4.05 9.46
CA GLU A 21 6.40 3.09 9.61
C GLU A 21 5.92 1.63 9.54
N GLN A 22 4.80 1.31 10.19
CA GLN A 22 4.25 -0.05 10.19
C GLN A 22 3.84 -0.50 8.78
N ASP A 23 3.21 0.38 8.00
CA ASP A 23 2.74 0.08 6.65
C ASP A 23 3.89 -0.10 5.63
N ARG A 24 5.12 0.37 5.94
CA ARG A 24 6.26 0.30 5.01
C ARG A 24 6.90 -1.09 4.93
N ARG A 25 6.92 -1.84 6.05
CA ARG A 25 7.48 -3.20 6.10
C ARG A 25 6.62 -4.25 5.41
N GLU A 26 5.31 -4.05 5.37
CA GLU A 26 4.36 -5.00 4.78
C GLU A 26 4.32 -4.91 3.23
N ARG A 27 4.60 -3.72 2.69
CA ARG A 27 4.62 -3.43 1.23
C ARG A 27 5.52 -4.35 0.41
N ARG A 28 6.63 -4.83 0.97
CA ARG A 28 7.58 -5.67 0.23
C ARG A 28 7.20 -7.15 0.25
N ARG A 29 6.46 -7.61 1.25
CA ARG A 29 6.25 -9.06 1.47
C ARG A 29 5.17 -9.64 0.56
N LEU A 30 4.09 -8.90 0.34
CA LEU A 30 2.96 -9.33 -0.50
C LEU A 30 3.36 -9.66 -1.96
N PRO A 31 4.07 -8.78 -2.71
CA PRO A 31 4.48 -9.10 -4.07
C PRO A 31 5.52 -10.22 -4.14
N ILE A 32 6.37 -10.35 -3.11
CA ILE A 32 7.35 -11.44 -3.02
C ILE A 32 6.66 -12.79 -2.83
N ILE A 33 5.61 -12.86 -1.99
CA ILE A 33 4.81 -14.07 -1.81
C ILE A 33 4.09 -14.44 -3.11
N GLY A 34 3.50 -13.46 -3.79
CA GLY A 34 2.88 -13.68 -5.11
C GLY A 34 3.88 -14.19 -6.15
N LEU A 35 5.11 -13.67 -6.16
CA LEU A 35 6.19 -14.11 -7.04
C LEU A 35 6.65 -15.54 -6.72
N TRP A 36 6.79 -15.89 -5.43
CA TRP A 36 7.10 -17.25 -5.02
C TRP A 36 6.00 -18.25 -5.37
N LEU A 37 4.73 -17.91 -5.13
CA LEU A 37 3.58 -18.72 -5.54
C LEU A 37 3.55 -18.94 -7.06
N SER A 38 3.79 -17.87 -7.82
CA SER A 38 3.89 -17.93 -9.28
C SER A 38 5.04 -18.82 -9.73
N ALA A 39 6.20 -18.70 -9.11
CA ALA A 39 7.38 -19.51 -9.42
C ALA A 39 7.13 -21.00 -9.12
N ILE A 40 6.56 -21.32 -7.96
CA ILE A 40 6.19 -22.70 -7.58
C ILE A 40 5.17 -23.26 -8.58
N TYR A 41 4.17 -22.47 -8.96
CA TYR A 41 3.16 -22.86 -9.94
C TYR A 41 3.78 -23.19 -11.30
N VAL A 42 4.64 -22.32 -11.83
CA VAL A 42 5.33 -22.53 -13.11
C VAL A 42 6.28 -23.72 -13.04
N VAL A 43 7.06 -23.87 -11.96
CA VAL A 43 7.97 -25.01 -11.78
C VAL A 43 7.19 -26.32 -11.71
N GLY A 44 6.11 -26.37 -10.93
CA GLY A 44 5.24 -27.54 -10.84
C GLY A 44 4.62 -27.92 -12.19
N LEU A 45 4.21 -26.91 -12.97
CA LEU A 45 3.70 -27.11 -14.32
C LEU A 45 4.76 -27.68 -15.27
N VAL A 46 5.98 -27.14 -15.26
CA VAL A 46 7.09 -27.61 -16.10
C VAL A 46 7.44 -29.07 -15.75
N ILE A 47 7.49 -29.40 -14.45
CA ILE A 47 7.72 -30.78 -13.99
C ILE A 47 6.59 -31.70 -14.44
N TYR A 48 5.33 -31.28 -14.28
CA TYR A 48 4.16 -32.04 -14.73
C TYR A 48 4.23 -32.35 -16.23
N LEU A 49 4.51 -31.36 -17.08
CA LEU A 49 4.66 -31.55 -18.52
C LEU A 49 5.82 -32.48 -18.87
N ALA A 50 6.97 -32.33 -18.19
CA ALA A 50 8.14 -33.17 -18.40
C ALA A 50 7.88 -34.64 -18.04
N VAL A 51 7.14 -34.90 -16.96
CA VAL A 51 6.74 -36.26 -16.53
C VAL A 51 5.68 -36.85 -17.45
N GLN A 52 4.77 -36.03 -17.98
CA GLN A 52 3.72 -36.46 -18.92
C GLN A 52 4.31 -36.91 -20.27
N GLY A 53 5.56 -36.57 -20.58
CA GLY A 53 6.26 -36.97 -21.83
C GLY A 53 5.67 -36.33 -23.09
N GLN A 54 4.80 -35.34 -22.94
CA GLN A 54 4.16 -34.65 -24.07
C GLN A 54 5.11 -33.56 -24.55
N ASN A 55 5.60 -33.67 -25.79
CA ASN A 55 6.34 -32.59 -26.43
C ASN A 55 5.33 -31.51 -26.89
N PRO A 56 5.28 -30.32 -26.24
CA PRO A 56 4.41 -29.23 -26.68
C PRO A 56 4.77 -28.68 -28.07
N ALA A 57 5.94 -29.06 -28.60
CA ALA A 57 6.41 -28.70 -29.93
C ALA A 57 5.74 -29.49 -31.06
N ASP A 58 5.04 -30.59 -30.76
CA ASP A 58 4.32 -31.42 -31.76
C ASP A 58 2.80 -31.12 -31.77
N LEU A 59 2.34 -30.27 -30.83
CA LEU A 59 0.96 -29.83 -30.71
C LEU A 59 0.68 -28.68 -31.68
N ARG A 60 -0.50 -28.70 -32.32
CA ARG A 60 -0.90 -27.66 -33.29
C ARG A 60 -0.91 -26.30 -32.60
N LEU A 61 -0.57 -25.23 -33.33
CA LEU A 61 -0.51 -23.86 -32.80
C LEU A 61 -1.79 -23.42 -32.04
N ASN A 62 -2.94 -24.00 -32.39
CA ASN A 62 -4.22 -23.77 -31.69
C ASN A 62 -4.25 -24.38 -30.28
N GLU A 63 -3.71 -25.58 -30.08
CA GLU A 63 -3.67 -26.28 -28.79
C GLU A 63 -2.64 -25.66 -27.84
N LEU A 64 -1.55 -25.10 -28.40
CA LEU A 64 -0.59 -24.30 -27.64
C LEU A 64 -1.26 -23.04 -27.06
N GLY A 65 -2.15 -22.41 -27.83
CA GLY A 65 -2.95 -21.26 -27.39
C GLY A 65 -3.91 -21.61 -26.27
N ASP A 66 -4.66 -22.71 -26.40
CA ASP A 66 -5.57 -23.19 -25.36
C ASP A 66 -4.82 -23.57 -24.07
N PHE A 67 -3.63 -24.16 -24.20
CA PHE A 67 -2.76 -24.48 -23.08
C PHE A 67 -2.25 -23.22 -22.37
N LEU A 68 -1.73 -22.24 -23.11
CA LEU A 68 -1.29 -20.95 -22.53
C LEU A 68 -2.46 -20.21 -21.88
N GLY A 69 -3.64 -20.21 -22.48
CA GLY A 69 -4.85 -19.61 -21.93
C GLY A 69 -5.26 -20.26 -20.61
N GLY A 70 -5.23 -21.59 -20.54
CA GLY A 70 -5.55 -22.35 -19.33
C GLY A 70 -4.57 -22.11 -18.19
N VAL A 71 -3.27 -22.13 -18.47
CA VAL A 71 -2.20 -21.93 -17.47
C VAL A 71 -2.08 -20.48 -17.02
N SER A 72 -2.27 -19.52 -17.93
CA SER A 72 -2.14 -18.10 -17.61
C SER A 72 -3.33 -17.57 -16.81
N SER A 73 -4.52 -18.16 -16.92
CA SER A 73 -5.73 -17.66 -16.27
C SER A 73 -5.62 -17.58 -14.73
N PRO A 74 -5.22 -18.65 -14.00
CA PRO A 74 -5.03 -18.57 -12.55
C PRO A 74 -3.93 -17.59 -12.14
N LEU A 75 -2.85 -17.52 -12.93
CA LEU A 75 -1.73 -16.62 -12.66
C LEU A 75 -2.14 -15.15 -12.82
N ALA A 76 -2.83 -14.81 -13.92
CA ALA A 76 -3.34 -13.47 -14.17
C ALA A 76 -4.34 -13.04 -13.09
N PHE A 77 -5.23 -13.95 -12.67
CA PHE A 77 -6.16 -13.69 -11.58
C PHE A 77 -5.45 -13.42 -10.25
N LEU A 78 -4.43 -14.23 -9.90
CA LEU A 78 -3.61 -14.02 -8.70
C LEU A 78 -3.01 -12.61 -8.68
N TRP A 79 -2.42 -12.17 -9.80
CA TRP A 79 -1.82 -10.85 -9.91
C TRP A 79 -2.84 -9.70 -9.85
N LEU A 80 -4.03 -9.89 -10.42
CA LEU A 80 -5.12 -8.91 -10.30
C LEU A 80 -5.54 -8.71 -8.85
N VAL A 81 -5.73 -9.80 -8.10
CA VAL A 81 -6.12 -9.74 -6.69
C VAL A 81 -5.02 -9.05 -5.86
N LEU A 82 -3.75 -9.40 -6.11
CA LEU A 82 -2.61 -8.77 -5.44
C LEU A 82 -2.54 -7.26 -5.71
N GLY A 83 -2.70 -6.87 -6.99
CA GLY A 83 -2.72 -5.48 -7.42
C GLY A 83 -3.88 -4.70 -6.80
N PHE A 84 -5.07 -5.30 -6.70
CA PHE A 84 -6.23 -4.69 -6.05
C PHE A 84 -5.97 -4.39 -4.57
N PHE A 85 -5.36 -5.33 -3.84
CA PHE A 85 -5.00 -5.11 -2.43
C PHE A 85 -3.92 -4.02 -2.28
N GLN A 86 -2.98 -3.95 -3.22
CA GLN A 86 -1.95 -2.93 -3.24
C GLN A 86 -2.54 -1.53 -3.47
N GLN A 87 -3.40 -1.38 -4.49
CA GLN A 87 -4.11 -0.13 -4.79
C GLN A 87 -5.01 0.32 -3.63
N SER A 88 -5.73 -0.61 -3.00
CA SER A 88 -6.58 -0.31 -1.85
C SER A 88 -5.81 0.25 -0.65
N ARG A 89 -4.60 -0.27 -0.38
CA ARG A 89 -3.72 0.28 0.66
C ARG A 89 -3.25 1.69 0.32
N GLU A 90 -2.86 1.93 -0.93
CA GLU A 90 -2.41 3.24 -1.39
C GLU A 90 -3.48 4.32 -1.22
N ILE A 91 -4.75 4.01 -1.54
CA ILE A 91 -5.88 4.92 -1.34
C ILE A 91 -6.07 5.28 0.14
N ARG A 92 -5.98 4.30 1.05
CA ARG A 92 -6.11 4.54 2.50
C ARG A 92 -5.04 5.49 3.02
N LEU A 93 -3.81 5.31 2.56
CA LEU A 93 -2.67 6.14 2.94
C LEU A 93 -2.79 7.57 2.39
N SER A 94 -3.20 7.71 1.12
CA SER A 94 -3.44 9.00 0.48
C SER A 94 -4.54 9.79 1.21
N ASN A 95 -5.65 9.13 1.55
CA ASN A 95 -6.72 9.75 2.35
C ASN A 95 -6.24 10.22 3.72
N LYS A 96 -5.40 9.42 4.41
CA LYS A 96 -4.84 9.79 5.71
C LYS A 96 -3.92 11.00 5.62
N ALA A 97 -3.05 11.06 4.60
CA ALA A 97 -2.18 12.20 4.36
C ALA A 97 -3.00 13.48 4.09
N LEU A 98 -4.07 13.37 3.29
CA LEU A 98 -4.96 14.50 3.00
C LEU A 98 -5.67 15.01 4.27
N HIS A 99 -6.09 14.10 5.17
CA HIS A 99 -6.71 14.49 6.44
C HIS A 99 -5.73 15.21 7.37
N LEU A 100 -4.48 14.76 7.42
CA LEU A 100 -3.42 15.44 8.19
C LEU A 100 -3.12 16.82 7.60
N GLN A 101 -2.99 16.93 6.28
CA GLN A 101 -2.77 18.20 5.60
C GLN A 101 -3.93 19.18 5.82
N ALA A 102 -5.18 18.71 5.77
CA ALA A 102 -6.36 19.52 6.05
C ALA A 102 -6.40 20.02 7.52
N ARG A 103 -5.95 19.18 8.47
CA ARG A 103 -5.84 19.56 9.88
C ARG A 103 -4.78 20.64 10.08
N GLU A 104 -3.64 20.52 9.40
CA GLU A 104 -2.56 21.50 9.49
C GLU A 104 -2.95 22.84 8.87
N MET A 105 -3.66 22.83 7.73
CA MET A 105 -4.21 24.05 7.13
C MET A 105 -5.20 24.76 8.06
N ARG A 106 -6.06 24.01 8.77
CA ARG A 106 -6.98 24.61 9.76
C ARG A 106 -6.24 25.27 10.90
N ARG A 107 -5.22 24.60 11.45
CA ARG A 107 -4.37 25.18 12.51
C ARG A 107 -3.67 26.45 12.04
N SER A 108 -3.12 26.45 10.83
CA SER A 108 -2.49 27.64 10.23
C SER A 108 -3.48 28.82 10.11
N VAL A 109 -4.72 28.55 9.67
CA VAL A 109 -5.78 29.58 9.59
C VAL A 109 -6.16 30.11 10.97
N ASP A 110 -6.28 29.25 11.97
CA ASP A 110 -6.61 29.64 13.33
C ASP A 110 -5.50 30.50 13.95
N GLU A 111 -4.24 30.18 13.69
CA GLU A 111 -3.08 30.96 14.12
C GLU A 111 -3.06 32.34 13.44
N HIS A 112 -3.30 32.41 12.13
CA HIS A 112 -3.43 33.68 11.42
C HIS A 112 -4.58 34.54 11.95
N ARG A 113 -5.71 33.93 12.30
CA ARG A 113 -6.83 34.65 12.95
C ARG A 113 -6.45 35.18 14.33
N ARG A 114 -5.70 34.43 15.13
CA ARG A 114 -5.22 34.89 16.45
C ARG A 114 -4.27 36.07 16.31
N ILE A 115 -3.34 36.02 15.35
CA ILE A 115 -2.41 37.11 15.05
C ILE A 115 -3.18 38.36 14.58
N ALA A 116 -4.16 38.20 13.69
CA ALA A 116 -5.00 39.30 13.20
C ALA A 116 -5.87 39.92 14.31
N GLY A 117 -6.51 39.11 15.16
CA GLY A 117 -7.33 39.60 16.28
C GLY A 117 -6.52 40.24 17.40
N GLY A 118 -5.29 39.77 17.66
CA GLY A 118 -4.37 40.39 18.62
C GLY A 118 -3.89 41.78 18.21
N HIS A 119 -3.83 42.06 16.90
CA HIS A 119 -3.53 43.40 16.37
C HIS A 119 -4.67 44.42 16.62
N GLU A 120 -5.92 43.97 16.79
CA GLU A 120 -7.07 44.86 17.04
C GLU A 120 -7.22 45.25 18.52
N THR A 121 -6.75 44.41 19.46
CA THR A 121 -6.86 44.66 20.91
C THR A 121 -5.73 45.53 21.48
N GLY A 122 -4.69 45.82 20.69
CA GLY A 122 -3.53 46.65 21.08
C GLY A 122 -3.67 48.16 20.82
N LYS A 123 -4.83 48.64 20.35
CA LYS A 123 -5.15 50.07 20.24
C LYS A 123 -6.10 50.50 21.37
N VAL A 124 -5.58 50.62 22.59
CA VAL A 124 -6.19 51.44 23.66
C VAL A 124 -5.09 52.12 24.43
#